data_AF-A0A970HKP0-F1
#
_entry.id   AF-A0A970HKP0-F1
#
_cell.length_a   1.000
_cell.length_b   1.000
_cell.length_c   1.000
_cell.angle_alpha   90.00
_cell.angle_beta   90.00
_cell.angle_gamma   90.00
#
_symmetry.space_group_name_H-M   'P 1'
#
loop_
_entity.id
_entity.type
_entity.pdbx_description
1 polymer ?
#
loop_
_entity_poly.entity_id
_entity_poly.type
_entity_poly.pdbx_seq_one_letter_code
_entity_poly.pdbx_strand_id
1 'polypeptide(L)'
;MRLDEEELCAFVRDFLALSGTPCRKEDGVYSIQGDYPLLDGAGQLSFTFSREKSAPDLDHLTYGHPLVDRMLALASRRGRTTSLIFPVKEQFPPFQGPWRPVPRALIYQSEFLFNFRIVYLGHERVEEVVTIWLDSYTEQRLPPLDLSLGAGFRPPRTCRVRSKADSLSELENLAYQPVRLFRRALVYLQEEIDSRRAELESLARSKLARDVERLTGYYESLAQEEFQSLRSLFRKLAVANVRCDLARTDDTRRLYGRRALALRAQIRSAQEEYEERLALLREEHGRRLQELWGQTAVDVEVSLVSGAHLWVPRWEVELWRGGECIPGHYDPLRNKWLEPLCTRCEGEITAIDREAILCEGCAGEGVAPTNDELLPG
;
A
#
# COMPACT_ATOMS: atom_id res chain seq x y z
N MET A 1 15.14 0.11 -31.41
CA MET A 1 13.90 0.69 -30.87
C MET A 1 14.27 1.46 -29.61
N ARG A 2 13.52 2.49 -29.24
CA ARG A 2 13.68 3.10 -27.92
C ARG A 2 13.13 2.14 -26.86
N LEU A 3 13.67 2.10 -25.64
CA LEU A 3 13.22 1.21 -24.55
C LEU A 3 11.68 1.24 -24.38
N ASP A 4 11.08 2.42 -24.46
CA ASP A 4 9.62 2.62 -24.36
C ASP A 4 8.82 1.91 -25.49
N GLU A 5 9.37 1.81 -26.71
CA GLU A 5 8.71 1.13 -27.83
C GLU A 5 8.77 -0.40 -27.68
N GLU A 6 9.82 -0.92 -27.03
CA GLU A 6 9.97 -2.35 -26.77
C GLU A 6 8.98 -2.82 -25.70
N GLU A 7 8.80 -2.03 -24.64
CA GLU A 7 7.79 -2.28 -23.61
C GLU A 7 6.37 -2.25 -24.18
N LEU A 8 6.06 -1.24 -25.00
CA LEU A 8 4.76 -1.15 -25.68
C LEU A 8 4.52 -2.35 -26.60
N CYS A 9 5.54 -2.75 -27.38
CA CYS A 9 5.46 -3.92 -28.25
C CYS A 9 5.23 -5.22 -27.46
N ALA A 10 5.94 -5.40 -26.34
CA ALA A 10 5.74 -6.53 -25.43
C ALA A 10 4.30 -6.56 -24.88
N PHE A 11 3.83 -5.43 -24.33
CA PHE A 11 2.47 -5.29 -23.81
C PHE A 11 1.40 -5.68 -24.84
N VAL A 12 1.47 -5.13 -26.07
CA VAL A 12 0.47 -5.40 -27.11
C VAL A 12 0.50 -6.88 -27.52
N ARG A 13 1.68 -7.48 -27.64
CA ARG A 13 1.81 -8.90 -27.97
C ARG A 13 1.22 -9.79 -26.89
N ASP A 14 1.55 -9.53 -25.64
CA ASP A 14 1.05 -10.30 -24.50
C ASP A 14 -0.46 -10.13 -24.35
N PHE A 15 -0.98 -8.91 -24.54
CA PHE A 15 -2.41 -8.65 -24.56
C PHE A 15 -3.11 -9.50 -25.62
N LEU A 16 -2.60 -9.54 -26.86
CA LEU A 16 -3.20 -10.30 -27.95
C LEU A 16 -3.09 -11.82 -27.74
N ALA A 17 -1.97 -12.29 -27.19
CA ALA A 17 -1.79 -13.68 -26.82
C ALA A 17 -2.80 -14.12 -25.75
N LEU A 18 -2.93 -13.35 -24.66
CA LEU A 18 -3.90 -13.58 -23.58
C LEU A 18 -5.36 -13.48 -24.06
N SER A 19 -5.58 -12.70 -25.10
CA SER A 19 -6.87 -12.54 -25.75
C SER A 19 -7.29 -13.73 -26.61
N GLY A 20 -6.36 -14.66 -26.91
CA GLY A 20 -6.56 -15.72 -27.88
C GLY A 20 -6.70 -15.21 -29.32
N THR A 21 -6.25 -13.98 -29.58
CA THR A 21 -6.41 -13.34 -30.89
C THR A 21 -5.19 -13.65 -31.75
N PRO A 22 -5.34 -14.34 -32.88
CA PRO A 22 -4.21 -14.64 -33.75
C PRO A 22 -3.69 -13.33 -34.34
N CYS A 23 -2.45 -12.98 -33.98
CA CYS A 23 -1.74 -11.84 -34.53
C CYS A 23 -0.64 -12.34 -35.46
N ARG A 24 -0.69 -11.93 -36.74
CA ARG A 24 0.35 -12.23 -37.72
C ARG A 24 1.35 -11.08 -37.77
N LYS A 25 2.63 -11.40 -37.81
CA LYS A 25 3.71 -10.42 -37.96
C LYS A 25 4.42 -10.66 -39.29
N GLU A 26 4.37 -9.68 -40.18
CA GLU A 26 5.04 -9.69 -41.49
C GLU A 26 5.80 -8.37 -41.64
N ASP A 27 7.11 -8.42 -41.86
CA ASP A 27 7.98 -7.24 -42.07
C ASP A 27 7.85 -6.08 -41.05
N GLY A 28 7.48 -6.39 -39.81
CA GLY A 28 7.29 -5.38 -38.75
C GLY A 28 5.91 -4.70 -38.76
N VAL A 29 5.00 -5.22 -39.58
CA VAL A 29 3.56 -4.98 -39.54
C VAL A 29 2.89 -6.12 -38.80
N TYR A 30 1.97 -5.76 -37.92
CA TYR A 30 1.16 -6.68 -37.13
C TYR A 30 -0.26 -6.58 -37.63
N SER A 31 -0.87 -7.72 -37.98
CA SER A 31 -2.26 -7.78 -38.44
C SER A 31 -3.08 -8.69 -37.55
N ILE A 32 -4.29 -8.23 -37.25
CA ILE A 32 -5.31 -8.93 -36.48
C ILE A 32 -6.54 -9.06 -37.37
N GLN A 33 -7.12 -10.25 -37.44
CA GLN A 33 -8.37 -10.52 -38.16
C GLN A 33 -9.38 -11.21 -37.23
N GLY A 34 -10.66 -10.89 -37.38
CA GLY A 34 -11.75 -11.56 -36.68
C GLY A 34 -12.81 -10.61 -36.16
N ASP A 35 -13.68 -11.13 -35.28
CA ASP A 35 -14.68 -10.35 -34.56
C ASP A 35 -14.20 -10.18 -33.11
N TYR A 36 -13.57 -9.05 -32.84
CA TYR A 36 -12.92 -8.78 -31.55
C TYR A 36 -13.33 -7.40 -31.03
N PRO A 37 -13.55 -7.22 -29.70
CA PRO A 37 -13.98 -5.93 -29.14
C PRO A 37 -13.04 -4.75 -29.45
N LEU A 38 -11.76 -5.01 -29.74
CA LEU A 38 -10.81 -3.98 -30.17
C LEU A 38 -11.06 -3.45 -31.58
N LEU A 39 -11.72 -4.24 -32.41
CA LEU A 39 -11.89 -3.97 -33.82
C LEU A 39 -13.11 -3.07 -34.12
N ASP A 40 -14.02 -2.90 -33.15
CA ASP A 40 -15.19 -2.02 -33.28
C ASP A 40 -15.98 -2.23 -34.59
N GLY A 41 -16.08 -3.50 -35.02
CA GLY A 41 -16.73 -3.90 -36.28
C GLY A 41 -15.82 -3.94 -37.52
N ALA A 42 -14.58 -3.48 -37.45
CA ALA A 42 -13.60 -3.63 -38.53
C ALA A 42 -13.11 -5.09 -38.62
N GLY A 43 -13.43 -5.83 -39.68
CA GLY A 43 -13.02 -7.24 -39.78
C GLY A 43 -11.50 -7.50 -39.76
N GLN A 44 -10.68 -6.46 -39.92
CA GLN A 44 -9.23 -6.53 -39.89
C GLN A 44 -8.64 -5.20 -39.38
N LEU A 45 -7.52 -5.30 -38.66
CA LEU A 45 -6.73 -4.16 -38.21
C LEU A 45 -5.24 -4.45 -38.38
N SER A 46 -4.51 -3.51 -38.96
CA SER A 46 -3.08 -3.62 -39.25
C SER A 46 -2.34 -2.42 -38.66
N PHE A 47 -1.24 -2.68 -37.97
CA PHE A 47 -0.46 -1.64 -37.29
C PHE A 47 1.03 -1.93 -37.30
N THR A 48 1.84 -0.90 -37.03
CA THR A 48 3.29 -1.02 -36.83
C THR A 48 3.74 -0.19 -35.63
N PHE A 49 4.84 -0.58 -35.01
CA PHE A 49 5.54 0.24 -34.01
C PHE A 49 6.62 1.13 -34.65
N SER A 50 6.96 0.89 -35.93
CA SER A 50 8.02 1.60 -36.64
C SER A 50 7.46 2.80 -37.39
N ARG A 51 7.84 4.01 -36.97
CA ARG A 51 7.45 5.26 -37.64
C ARG A 51 7.86 5.30 -39.11
N GLU A 52 8.99 4.71 -39.46
CA GLU A 52 9.50 4.67 -40.84
C GLU A 52 8.65 3.80 -41.78
N LYS A 53 7.83 2.92 -41.22
CA LYS A 53 6.97 2.00 -41.98
C LYS A 53 5.50 2.42 -41.98
N SER A 54 5.15 3.53 -41.33
CA SER A 54 3.77 4.01 -41.28
C SER A 54 3.29 4.39 -42.69
N ALA A 55 2.14 3.87 -43.08
CA ALA A 55 1.46 4.14 -44.34
C ALA A 55 0.05 4.68 -44.02
N PRO A 56 -0.65 5.35 -44.95
CA PRO A 56 -2.00 5.87 -44.70
C PRO A 56 -3.01 4.81 -44.25
N ASP A 57 -2.80 3.54 -44.61
CA ASP A 57 -3.65 2.40 -44.24
C ASP A 57 -3.05 1.56 -43.08
N LEU A 58 -2.01 2.08 -42.41
CA LEU A 58 -1.26 1.36 -41.38
C LEU A 58 -1.04 2.23 -40.15
N ASP A 59 -1.73 1.89 -39.07
CA ASP A 59 -1.66 2.65 -37.81
C ASP A 59 -0.28 2.54 -37.17
N HIS A 60 0.32 3.68 -36.83
CA HIS A 60 1.53 3.72 -36.00
C HIS A 60 1.15 3.69 -34.53
N LEU A 61 1.42 2.57 -33.85
CA LEU A 61 1.15 2.43 -32.42
C LEU A 61 2.23 3.12 -31.60
N THR A 62 1.80 4.12 -30.84
CA THR A 62 2.58 4.79 -29.79
C THR A 62 1.73 4.87 -28.52
N TYR A 63 2.34 5.26 -27.40
CA TYR A 63 1.58 5.67 -26.22
C TYR A 63 0.61 6.81 -26.58
N GLY A 64 -0.63 6.74 -26.08
CA GLY A 64 -1.72 7.65 -26.42
C GLY A 64 -2.45 7.34 -27.74
N HIS A 65 -2.10 6.25 -28.43
CA HIS A 65 -2.90 5.79 -29.58
C HIS A 65 -4.23 5.21 -29.08
N PRO A 66 -5.39 5.53 -29.70
CA PRO A 66 -6.71 5.07 -29.24
C PRO A 66 -6.85 3.55 -29.11
N LEU A 67 -6.12 2.78 -29.93
CA LEU A 67 -6.08 1.31 -29.81
C LEU A 67 -5.35 0.85 -28.54
N VAL A 68 -4.23 1.49 -28.20
CA VAL A 68 -3.49 1.19 -26.96
C VAL A 68 -4.35 1.56 -25.76
N ASP A 69 -5.01 2.71 -25.79
CA ASP A 69 -5.91 3.14 -24.71
C ASP A 69 -7.10 2.18 -24.55
N ARG A 70 -7.68 1.69 -25.65
CA ARG A 70 -8.69 0.62 -25.63
C ARG A 70 -8.15 -0.69 -25.07
N MET A 71 -6.94 -1.10 -25.46
CA MET A 71 -6.28 -2.29 -24.90
C MET A 71 -6.04 -2.13 -23.39
N LEU A 72 -5.56 -0.98 -22.93
CA LEU A 72 -5.37 -0.66 -21.51
C LEU A 72 -6.70 -0.65 -20.75
N ALA A 73 -7.76 -0.07 -21.33
CA ALA A 73 -9.10 -0.07 -20.75
C ALA A 73 -9.70 -1.48 -20.64
N LEU A 74 -9.42 -2.37 -21.60
CA LEU A 74 -9.84 -3.77 -21.54
C LEU A 74 -8.96 -4.58 -20.57
N ALA A 75 -7.64 -4.35 -20.58
CA ALA A 75 -6.68 -5.02 -19.71
C ALA A 75 -6.94 -4.69 -18.24
N SER A 76 -7.21 -3.41 -17.92
CA SER A 76 -7.54 -2.97 -16.55
C SER A 76 -8.84 -3.57 -15.99
N ARG A 77 -9.68 -4.15 -16.84
CA ARG A 77 -10.87 -4.91 -16.44
C ARG A 77 -10.63 -6.41 -16.38
N ARG A 78 -9.59 -6.93 -17.05
CA ARG A 78 -9.20 -8.34 -17.02
C ARG A 78 -8.40 -8.64 -15.76
N GLY A 79 -8.63 -9.81 -15.17
CA GLY A 79 -7.94 -10.24 -13.95
C GLY A 79 -8.50 -9.66 -12.64
N ARG A 80 -9.55 -8.83 -12.68
CA ARG A 80 -10.24 -8.37 -11.46
C ARG A 80 -10.80 -9.52 -10.63
N THR A 81 -11.30 -10.55 -11.30
CA THR A 81 -11.66 -11.80 -10.65
C THR A 81 -11.08 -12.97 -11.41
N THR A 82 -10.47 -13.90 -10.70
CA THR A 82 -9.97 -15.15 -11.28
C THR A 82 -10.32 -16.33 -10.40
N SER A 83 -10.29 -17.52 -10.99
CA SER A 83 -10.36 -18.77 -10.25
C SER A 83 -9.19 -19.63 -10.65
N LEU A 84 -8.42 -20.08 -9.66
CA LEU A 84 -7.24 -20.91 -9.87
C LEU A 84 -7.41 -22.22 -9.11
N ILE A 85 -6.84 -23.28 -9.64
CA ILE A 85 -6.67 -24.56 -8.95
C ILE A 85 -5.18 -24.86 -8.88
N PHE A 86 -4.70 -25.26 -7.70
CA PHE A 86 -3.31 -25.64 -7.53
C PHE A 86 -3.17 -27.16 -7.66
N PRO A 87 -2.62 -27.67 -8.78
CA PRO A 87 -2.46 -29.10 -8.96
C PRO A 87 -1.35 -29.64 -8.05
N VAL A 88 -1.61 -30.73 -7.32
CA VAL A 88 -0.55 -31.52 -6.68
C VAL A 88 -0.07 -32.58 -7.64
N LYS A 89 1.24 -32.60 -7.92
CA LYS A 89 1.88 -33.66 -8.72
C LYS A 89 2.50 -34.75 -7.86
N GLU A 90 2.82 -34.44 -6.60
CA GLU A 90 3.54 -35.32 -5.68
C GLU A 90 2.60 -36.20 -4.85
N GLN A 91 3.07 -37.41 -4.52
CA GLN A 91 2.41 -38.26 -3.53
C GLN A 91 2.58 -37.66 -2.13
N PHE A 92 1.76 -38.09 -1.17
CA PHE A 92 1.86 -37.62 0.22
C PHE A 92 3.32 -37.65 0.70
N PRO A 93 3.85 -36.54 1.26
CA PRO A 93 5.27 -36.42 1.54
C PRO A 93 5.72 -37.47 2.56
N PRO A 94 6.96 -37.99 2.44
CA PRO A 94 7.49 -38.96 3.39
C PRO A 94 7.59 -38.32 4.77
N PHE A 95 6.85 -38.88 5.73
CA PHE A 95 6.84 -38.42 7.12
C PHE A 95 7.72 -39.31 7.98
N GLN A 96 8.58 -38.70 8.79
CA GLN A 96 9.42 -39.39 9.76
C GLN A 96 8.94 -39.03 11.16
N GLY A 97 8.38 -40.00 11.89
CA GLY A 97 7.88 -39.79 13.25
C GLY A 97 7.24 -41.05 13.85
N PRO A 98 6.93 -41.04 15.16
CA PRO A 98 6.29 -42.17 15.85
C PRO A 98 4.81 -42.35 15.49
N TRP A 99 4.19 -41.30 14.93
CA TRP A 99 2.85 -41.35 14.35
C TRP A 99 2.96 -41.72 12.87
N ARG A 100 2.18 -42.71 12.43
CA ARG A 100 2.10 -43.11 11.03
C ARG A 100 0.97 -42.33 10.36
N PRO A 101 1.26 -41.38 9.45
CA PRO A 101 0.22 -40.75 8.66
C PRO A 101 -0.28 -41.74 7.59
N VAL A 102 -1.59 -41.93 7.56
CA VAL A 102 -2.29 -42.70 6.53
C VAL A 102 -3.15 -41.71 5.74
N PRO A 103 -2.72 -41.29 4.54
CA PRO A 103 -3.54 -40.40 3.70
C PRO A 103 -4.81 -41.13 3.27
N ARG A 104 -5.96 -40.51 3.51
CA ARG A 104 -7.29 -41.04 3.16
C ARG A 104 -7.76 -40.52 1.82
N ALA A 105 -7.76 -39.20 1.67
CA ALA A 105 -8.24 -38.53 0.47
C ALA A 105 -7.48 -37.24 0.21
N LEU A 106 -7.39 -36.86 -1.06
CA LEU A 106 -6.97 -35.53 -1.47
C LEU A 106 -8.23 -34.72 -1.78
N ILE A 107 -8.47 -33.68 -0.97
CA ILE A 107 -9.59 -32.76 -1.12
C ILE A 107 -9.10 -31.41 -1.63
N TYR A 108 -9.94 -30.68 -2.37
CA TYR A 108 -9.66 -29.30 -2.76
C TYR A 108 -10.55 -28.38 -1.95
N GLN A 109 -9.94 -27.57 -1.09
CA GLN A 109 -10.63 -26.58 -0.29
C GLN A 109 -10.53 -25.20 -0.93
N SER A 110 -11.58 -24.39 -0.74
CA SER A 110 -11.61 -23.03 -1.24
C SER A 110 -10.81 -22.09 -0.34
N GLU A 111 -10.03 -21.22 -0.96
CA GLU A 111 -9.33 -20.11 -0.33
C GLU A 111 -9.62 -18.84 -1.14
N PHE A 112 -9.52 -17.67 -0.50
CA PHE A 112 -9.82 -16.40 -1.14
C PHE A 112 -8.65 -15.43 -1.00
N LEU A 113 -8.27 -14.85 -2.13
CA LEU A 113 -7.28 -13.79 -2.19
C LEU A 113 -7.99 -12.47 -2.47
N PHE A 114 -7.69 -11.43 -1.69
CA PHE A 114 -8.18 -10.08 -1.91
C PHE A 114 -7.01 -9.12 -2.02
N ASN A 115 -6.98 -8.33 -3.09
CA ASN A 115 -5.99 -7.27 -3.29
C ASN A 115 -6.66 -5.91 -3.14
N PHE A 116 -6.24 -5.17 -2.14
CA PHE A 116 -6.71 -3.82 -1.86
C PHE A 116 -5.64 -2.81 -2.26
N ARG A 117 -6.06 -1.76 -2.96
CA ARG A 117 -5.24 -0.56 -3.13
C ARG A 117 -5.61 0.41 -2.02
N ILE A 118 -4.60 0.83 -1.30
CA ILE A 118 -4.70 1.80 -0.21
C ILE A 118 -3.94 3.04 -0.66
N VAL A 119 -4.61 4.18 -0.59
CA VAL A 119 -4.01 5.48 -0.87
C VAL A 119 -4.05 6.30 0.41
N TYR A 120 -2.87 6.59 0.94
CA TYR A 120 -2.69 7.49 2.07
C TYR A 120 -2.54 8.91 1.53
N LEU A 121 -3.51 9.75 1.83
CA LEU A 121 -3.58 11.16 1.47
C LEU A 121 -3.14 11.98 2.69
N GLY A 122 -1.84 12.27 2.76
CA GLY A 122 -1.29 13.21 3.73
C GLY A 122 -0.45 14.26 3.01
N HIS A 123 0.64 14.69 3.67
CA HIS A 123 1.62 15.56 3.05
C HIS A 123 2.28 14.96 1.80
N GLU A 124 2.46 13.64 1.79
CA GLU A 124 2.94 12.87 0.65
C GLU A 124 1.89 11.81 0.31
N ARG A 125 1.56 11.68 -0.99
CA ARG A 125 0.65 10.64 -1.47
C ARG A 125 1.42 9.34 -1.54
N VAL A 126 1.04 8.38 -0.69
CA VAL A 126 1.63 7.04 -0.68
C VAL A 126 0.57 6.05 -1.15
N GLU A 127 0.93 5.23 -2.13
CA GLU A 127 0.07 4.17 -2.65
C GLU A 127 0.68 2.81 -2.37
N GLU A 128 -0.11 1.94 -1.75
CA GLU A 128 0.31 0.59 -1.39
C GLU A 128 -0.77 -0.40 -1.83
N VAL A 129 -0.34 -1.62 -2.17
CA VAL A 129 -1.25 -2.74 -2.46
C VAL A 129 -1.09 -3.77 -1.36
N VAL A 130 -2.17 -4.00 -0.63
CA VAL A 130 -2.22 -5.01 0.44
C VAL A 130 -2.95 -6.23 -0.07
N THR A 131 -2.28 -7.38 0.05
CA THR A 131 -2.80 -8.68 -0.34
C THR A 131 -3.15 -9.48 0.90
N ILE A 132 -4.42 -9.85 1.02
CA ILE A 132 -4.95 -10.66 2.11
C ILE A 132 -5.40 -12.00 1.56
N TRP A 133 -4.77 -13.07 2.05
CA TRP A 133 -5.09 -14.44 1.68
C TRP A 133 -5.77 -15.13 2.85
N LEU A 134 -6.99 -15.62 2.64
CA LEU A 134 -7.79 -16.26 3.68
C LEU A 134 -8.14 -17.70 3.33
N ASP A 135 -8.01 -18.56 4.34
CA ASP A 135 -8.58 -19.89 4.34
C ASP A 135 -10.09 -19.82 4.55
N SER A 136 -10.86 -20.61 3.80
CA SER A 136 -12.29 -20.73 4.08
C SER A 136 -12.62 -21.64 5.26
N TYR A 137 -11.70 -22.54 5.64
CA TYR A 137 -11.86 -23.47 6.74
C TYR A 137 -11.51 -22.81 8.08
N THR A 138 -10.30 -22.26 8.20
CA THR A 138 -9.81 -21.64 9.44
C THR A 138 -10.16 -20.16 9.59
N GLU A 139 -10.54 -19.47 8.50
CA GLU A 139 -10.74 -18.00 8.46
C GLU A 139 -9.51 -17.17 8.86
N GLN A 140 -8.34 -17.80 8.87
CA GLN A 140 -7.08 -17.17 9.23
C GLN A 140 -6.33 -16.70 7.98
N ARG A 141 -5.47 -15.69 8.19
CA ARG A 141 -4.53 -15.21 7.17
C ARG A 141 -3.49 -16.30 6.91
N LEU A 142 -3.38 -16.72 5.66
CA LEU A 142 -2.38 -17.68 5.22
C LEU A 142 -1.21 -16.98 4.52
N PRO A 143 0.00 -17.58 4.55
CA PRO A 143 1.11 -17.09 3.75
C PRO A 143 0.77 -17.22 2.26
N PRO A 144 1.20 -16.25 1.43
CA PRO A 144 0.91 -16.28 0.01
C PRO A 144 1.61 -17.45 -0.68
N LEU A 145 0.89 -18.15 -1.55
CA LEU A 145 1.48 -19.13 -2.47
C LEU A 145 1.90 -18.46 -3.77
N ASP A 146 2.87 -19.07 -4.45
CA ASP A 146 3.23 -18.66 -5.80
C ASP A 146 2.08 -18.95 -6.78
N LEU A 147 1.43 -17.89 -7.26
CA LEU A 147 0.31 -17.97 -8.21
C LEU A 147 0.72 -18.60 -9.54
N SER A 148 2.02 -18.64 -9.88
CA SER A 148 2.52 -19.29 -11.10
C SER A 148 2.28 -20.81 -11.10
N LEU A 149 2.16 -21.42 -9.92
CA LEU A 149 1.83 -22.83 -9.74
C LEU A 149 0.34 -23.12 -10.00
N GLY A 150 -0.50 -22.08 -9.97
CA GLY A 150 -1.93 -22.19 -10.18
C GLY A 150 -2.29 -22.36 -11.66
N ALA A 151 -3.16 -23.32 -11.96
CA ALA A 151 -3.79 -23.44 -13.26
C ALA A 151 -5.14 -22.69 -13.27
N GLY A 152 -5.44 -22.01 -14.38
CA GLY A 152 -6.74 -21.38 -14.57
C GLY A 152 -7.87 -22.41 -14.49
N PHE A 153 -8.79 -22.21 -13.54
CA PHE A 153 -9.88 -23.13 -13.28
C PHE A 153 -11.22 -22.44 -13.52
N ARG A 154 -12.14 -23.12 -14.22
CA ARG A 154 -13.53 -22.65 -14.31
C ARG A 154 -14.36 -23.53 -13.38
N PRO A 155 -14.77 -23.02 -12.20
CA PRO A 155 -15.61 -23.82 -11.32
C PRO A 155 -16.93 -24.21 -12.02
N PRO A 156 -17.54 -25.33 -11.61
CA PRO A 156 -18.82 -25.79 -12.15
C PRO A 156 -19.84 -24.66 -12.16
N ARG A 157 -20.69 -24.60 -13.19
CA ARG A 157 -21.64 -23.48 -13.41
C ARG A 157 -22.56 -23.21 -12.20
N THR A 158 -22.82 -24.22 -11.38
CA THR A 158 -23.64 -24.15 -10.16
C THR A 158 -23.07 -23.22 -9.07
N CYS A 159 -21.78 -22.90 -9.12
CA CYS A 159 -21.13 -22.01 -8.14
C CYS A 159 -21.00 -20.54 -8.62
N ARG A 160 -21.47 -20.21 -9.83
CA ARG A 160 -21.38 -18.84 -10.36
C ARG A 160 -22.64 -18.06 -10.02
N VAL A 161 -22.62 -17.39 -8.87
CA VAL A 161 -23.62 -16.38 -8.53
C VAL A 161 -23.35 -15.13 -9.39
N ARG A 162 -24.08 -15.00 -10.50
CA ARG A 162 -24.19 -13.71 -11.22
C ARG A 162 -25.30 -12.91 -10.57
N SER A 163 -25.03 -12.30 -9.42
CA SER A 163 -26.02 -11.47 -8.73
C SER A 163 -25.92 -10.02 -9.20
N LYS A 164 -27.06 -9.44 -9.58
CA LYS A 164 -27.29 -7.99 -9.57
C LYS A 164 -27.72 -7.57 -8.16
N ALA A 165 -26.96 -7.97 -7.15
CA ALA A 165 -27.29 -7.60 -5.77
C ALA A 165 -26.82 -6.17 -5.56
N ASP A 166 -27.70 -5.34 -5.01
CA ASP A 166 -27.46 -3.91 -4.83
C ASP A 166 -26.86 -3.62 -3.43
N SER A 167 -26.85 -4.63 -2.54
CA SER A 167 -26.25 -4.54 -1.21
C SER A 167 -25.41 -5.77 -0.82
N LEU A 168 -24.48 -5.59 0.13
CA LEU A 168 -23.68 -6.68 0.70
C LEU A 168 -24.53 -7.72 1.44
N SER A 169 -25.64 -7.30 2.06
CA SER A 169 -26.56 -8.20 2.77
C SER A 169 -27.34 -9.10 1.80
N GLU A 170 -27.70 -8.59 0.63
CA GLU A 170 -28.29 -9.40 -0.44
C GLU A 170 -27.29 -10.39 -1.03
N LEU A 171 -26.03 -9.95 -1.20
CA LEU A 171 -24.93 -10.84 -1.61
C LEU A 171 -24.69 -11.96 -0.60
N GLU A 172 -24.82 -11.68 0.70
CA GLU A 172 -24.63 -12.67 1.77
C GLU A 172 -25.64 -13.82 1.67
N ASN A 173 -26.90 -13.51 1.35
CA ASN A 173 -27.94 -14.51 1.15
C ASN A 173 -27.70 -15.39 -0.08
N LEU A 174 -26.96 -14.90 -1.08
CA LEU A 174 -26.66 -15.62 -2.32
C LEU A 174 -25.31 -16.33 -2.29
N ALA A 175 -24.34 -15.78 -1.57
CA ALA A 175 -22.94 -16.21 -1.55
C ALA A 175 -22.31 -15.94 -0.17
N TYR A 176 -22.82 -16.63 0.85
CA TYR A 176 -22.42 -16.45 2.25
C TYR A 176 -20.90 -16.56 2.48
N GLN A 177 -20.27 -17.64 1.98
CA GLN A 177 -18.86 -17.93 2.24
C GLN A 177 -17.91 -16.82 1.70
N PRO A 178 -18.01 -16.35 0.44
CA PRO A 178 -17.23 -15.20 -0.04
C PRO A 178 -17.46 -13.91 0.77
N VAL A 179 -18.70 -13.61 1.15
CA VAL A 179 -19.01 -12.37 1.89
C VAL A 179 -18.48 -12.41 3.32
N ARG A 180 -18.59 -13.57 4.00
CA ARG A 180 -18.03 -13.80 5.33
C ARG A 180 -16.52 -13.59 5.33
N LEU A 181 -15.81 -14.20 4.37
CA LEU A 181 -14.36 -14.07 4.26
C LEU A 181 -13.94 -12.66 3.83
N PHE A 182 -14.72 -11.99 2.97
CA PHE A 182 -14.47 -10.59 2.63
C PHE A 182 -14.58 -9.68 3.87
N ARG A 183 -15.61 -9.85 4.72
CA ARG A 183 -15.72 -9.11 5.99
C ARG A 183 -14.52 -9.39 6.89
N ARG A 184 -14.07 -10.64 6.97
CA ARG A 184 -12.87 -11.00 7.73
C ARG A 184 -11.60 -10.33 7.17
N ALA A 185 -11.48 -10.25 5.85
CA ALA A 185 -10.38 -9.54 5.19
C ALA A 185 -10.39 -8.05 5.53
N LEU A 186 -11.57 -7.41 5.61
CA LEU A 186 -11.68 -6.01 6.01
C LEU A 186 -11.20 -5.76 7.45
N VAL A 187 -11.40 -6.71 8.36
CA VAL A 187 -10.87 -6.60 9.75
C VAL A 187 -9.35 -6.59 9.73
N TYR A 188 -8.71 -7.55 9.05
CA TYR A 188 -7.24 -7.57 8.91
C TYR A 188 -6.71 -6.33 8.18
N LEU A 189 -7.43 -5.85 7.17
CA LEU A 189 -7.09 -4.64 6.44
C LEU A 189 -7.12 -3.41 7.35
N GLN A 190 -8.12 -3.31 8.22
CA GLN A 190 -8.25 -2.21 9.16
C GLN A 190 -7.07 -2.16 10.13
N GLU A 191 -6.67 -3.32 10.69
CA GLU A 191 -5.50 -3.43 11.56
C GLU A 191 -4.21 -2.99 10.85
N GLU A 192 -4.03 -3.39 9.59
CA GLU A 192 -2.86 -3.03 8.78
C GLU A 192 -2.86 -1.53 8.42
N ILE A 193 -4.04 -0.97 8.08
CA ILE A 193 -4.21 0.47 7.83
C ILE A 193 -3.89 1.28 9.07
N ASP A 194 -4.40 0.90 10.24
CA ASP A 194 -4.24 1.66 11.48
C ASP A 194 -2.78 1.68 11.93
N SER A 195 -2.08 0.54 11.85
CA SER A 195 -0.64 0.47 12.10
C SER A 195 0.14 1.39 11.16
N ARG A 196 -0.13 1.30 9.86
CA ARG A 196 0.59 2.07 8.84
C ARG A 196 0.30 3.57 8.92
N ARG A 197 -0.95 3.93 9.19
CA ARG A 197 -1.38 5.31 9.43
C ARG A 197 -0.64 5.91 10.63
N ALA A 198 -0.52 5.18 11.73
CA ALA A 198 0.19 5.65 12.93
C ALA A 198 1.67 5.93 12.63
N GLU A 199 2.33 5.08 11.84
CA GLU A 199 3.70 5.31 11.37
C GLU A 199 3.82 6.58 10.54
N LEU A 200 2.93 6.76 9.54
CA LEU A 200 2.94 7.93 8.65
C LEU A 200 2.63 9.22 9.42
N GLU A 201 1.67 9.21 10.34
CA GLU A 201 1.37 10.35 11.20
C GLU A 201 2.55 10.70 12.11
N SER A 202 3.26 9.70 12.65
CA SER A 202 4.47 9.92 13.45
C SER A 202 5.57 10.62 12.62
N LEU A 203 5.80 10.13 11.40
CA LEU A 203 6.74 10.74 10.47
C LEU A 203 6.32 12.16 10.10
N ALA A 204 5.04 12.40 9.80
CA ALA A 204 4.49 13.72 9.49
C ALA A 204 4.67 14.69 10.67
N ARG A 205 4.39 14.26 11.91
CA ARG A 205 4.61 15.08 13.13
C ARG A 205 6.09 15.44 13.32
N SER A 206 7.00 14.51 13.06
CA SER A 206 8.45 14.76 13.16
C SER A 206 8.95 15.76 12.11
N LYS A 207 8.37 15.75 10.90
CA LYS A 207 8.67 16.70 9.83
C LYS A 207 8.08 18.07 10.15
N LEU A 208 6.83 18.10 10.59
CA LEU A 208 6.15 19.31 11.05
C LEU A 208 6.94 20.03 12.15
N ALA A 209 7.43 19.31 13.17
CA ALA A 209 8.22 19.91 14.24
C ALA A 209 9.47 20.64 13.71
N ARG A 210 10.19 20.02 12.76
CA ARG A 210 11.35 20.61 12.09
C ARG A 210 10.97 21.81 11.22
N ASP A 211 9.85 21.72 10.50
CA ASP A 211 9.38 22.80 9.64
C ASP A 211 8.89 24.01 10.44
N VAL A 212 8.23 23.78 11.58
CA VAL A 212 7.85 24.83 12.55
C VAL A 212 9.08 25.53 13.11
N GLU A 213 10.09 24.78 13.55
CA GLU A 213 11.34 25.35 14.07
C GLU A 213 12.04 26.19 12.99
N ARG A 214 12.12 25.66 11.76
CA ARG A 214 12.71 26.35 10.61
C ARG A 214 11.97 27.64 10.25
N LEU A 215 10.63 27.61 10.21
CA LEU A 215 9.83 28.81 9.93
C LEU A 215 9.96 29.84 11.05
N THR A 216 9.91 29.40 12.30
CA THR A 216 10.08 30.29 13.46
C THR A 216 11.44 31.00 13.38
N GLY A 217 12.53 30.25 13.14
CA GLY A 217 13.86 30.83 12.97
C GLY A 217 13.98 31.78 11.78
N TYR A 218 13.28 31.50 10.67
CA TYR A 218 13.22 32.39 9.51
C TYR A 218 12.54 33.74 9.84
N TYR A 219 11.37 33.71 10.46
CA TYR A 219 10.65 34.94 10.83
C TYR A 219 11.36 35.71 11.95
N GLU A 220 12.05 35.03 12.87
CA GLU A 220 12.92 35.68 13.86
C GLU A 220 14.11 36.39 13.20
N SER A 221 14.74 35.77 12.21
CA SER A 221 15.82 36.39 11.41
C SER A 221 15.32 37.65 10.70
N LEU A 222 14.16 37.57 10.05
CA LEU A 222 13.54 38.73 9.39
C LEU A 222 13.23 39.86 10.39
N ALA A 223 12.66 39.54 11.55
CA ALA A 223 12.40 40.52 12.59
C ALA A 223 13.69 41.19 13.10
N GLN A 224 14.78 40.42 13.22
CA GLN A 224 16.09 40.96 13.59
C GLN A 224 16.66 41.89 12.51
N GLU A 225 16.53 41.54 11.23
CA GLU A 225 16.95 42.38 10.11
C GLU A 225 16.24 43.74 10.12
N GLU A 226 14.92 43.74 10.29
CA GLU A 226 14.13 44.98 10.40
C GLU A 226 14.58 45.83 11.60
N PHE A 227 14.93 45.19 12.72
CA PHE A 227 15.47 45.88 13.90
C PHE A 227 16.87 46.49 13.69
N GLN A 228 17.68 45.99 12.75
CA GLN A 228 19.02 46.55 12.50
C GLN A 228 18.95 48.00 12.03
N SER A 229 17.94 48.35 11.23
CA SER A 229 17.69 49.71 10.75
C SER A 229 17.47 50.68 11.92
N LEU A 230 16.60 50.32 12.86
CA LEU A 230 16.37 51.05 14.11
C LEU A 230 17.62 51.14 14.98
N ARG A 231 18.34 50.02 15.14
CA ARG A 231 19.58 49.98 15.93
C ARG A 231 20.63 50.94 15.37
N SER A 232 20.70 51.12 14.05
CA SER A 232 21.59 52.09 13.41
C SER A 232 21.21 53.55 13.78
N LEU A 233 19.92 53.87 13.85
CA LEU A 233 19.41 55.19 14.21
C LEU A 233 19.67 55.48 15.71
N PHE A 234 19.45 54.51 16.59
CA PHE A 234 19.79 54.62 18.01
C PHE A 234 21.29 54.87 18.23
N ARG A 235 22.17 54.17 17.49
CA ARG A 235 23.62 54.44 17.54
C ARG A 235 23.96 55.85 17.08
N LYS A 236 23.35 56.33 15.99
CA LYS A 236 23.55 57.72 15.50
C LYS A 236 23.06 58.75 16.52
N LEU A 237 21.93 58.50 17.18
CA LEU A 237 21.40 59.36 18.25
C LEU A 237 22.35 59.40 19.45
N ALA A 238 22.85 58.25 19.90
CA ALA A 238 23.81 58.18 21.01
C ALA A 238 25.07 59.02 20.72
N VAL A 239 25.64 58.89 19.52
CA VAL A 239 26.79 59.69 19.08
C VAL A 239 26.44 61.19 19.04
N ALA A 240 25.26 61.56 18.55
CA ALA A 240 24.82 62.96 18.50
C ALA A 240 24.66 63.58 19.90
N ASN A 241 24.13 62.82 20.87
CA ASN A 241 23.99 63.27 22.25
C ASN A 241 25.37 63.48 22.90
N VAL A 242 26.27 62.50 22.79
CA VAL A 242 27.64 62.61 23.34
C VAL A 242 28.37 63.82 22.74
N ARG A 243 28.22 64.07 21.43
CA ARG A 243 28.81 65.25 20.77
C ARG A 243 28.19 66.58 21.22
N CYS A 244 26.89 66.58 21.53
CA CYS A 244 26.21 67.74 22.10
C CYS A 244 26.70 68.05 23.52
N ASP A 245 26.93 67.02 24.33
CA ASP A 245 27.41 67.15 25.71
C ASP A 245 28.88 67.60 25.77
N LEU A 246 29.71 67.16 24.81
CA LEU A 246 31.12 67.53 24.69
C LEU A 246 31.37 68.83 23.90
N ALA A 247 30.33 69.49 23.39
CA ALA A 247 30.46 70.70 22.59
C ALA A 247 31.00 71.88 23.42
N ARG A 248 32.09 72.50 22.95
CA ARG A 248 32.78 73.59 23.65
C ARG A 248 32.24 74.99 23.35
N THR A 249 31.42 75.13 22.31
CA THR A 249 30.83 76.43 21.90
C THR A 249 29.32 76.30 21.77
N ASP A 250 28.60 77.38 22.06
CA ASP A 250 27.14 77.39 22.01
C ASP A 250 26.60 77.09 20.61
N ASP A 251 27.29 77.53 19.55
CA ASP A 251 26.88 77.26 18.17
C ASP A 251 27.01 75.78 17.81
N THR A 252 28.09 75.12 18.23
CA THR A 252 28.26 73.67 18.00
C THR A 252 27.27 72.86 18.83
N ARG A 253 26.98 73.30 20.06
CA ARG A 253 25.95 72.69 20.92
C ARG A 253 24.55 72.79 20.31
N ARG A 254 24.17 73.95 19.76
CA ARG A 254 22.90 74.16 19.06
C ARG A 254 22.80 73.28 17.81
N LEU A 255 23.88 73.12 17.04
CA LEU A 255 23.90 72.28 15.85
C LEU A 255 23.70 70.79 16.19
N TYR A 256 24.43 70.26 17.16
CA TYR A 256 24.26 68.86 17.59
C TYR A 256 22.91 68.63 18.29
N GLY A 257 22.40 69.60 19.06
CA GLY A 257 21.07 69.57 19.65
C GLY A 257 19.94 69.48 18.61
N ARG A 258 20.01 70.29 17.54
CA ARG A 258 19.06 70.20 16.41
C ARG A 258 19.15 68.84 15.71
N ARG A 259 20.36 68.31 15.52
CA ARG A 259 20.58 66.99 14.90
C ARG A 259 20.03 65.85 15.77
N ALA A 260 20.15 65.94 17.08
CA ALA A 260 19.58 64.97 18.02
C ALA A 260 18.04 65.01 18.01
N LEU A 261 17.44 66.21 17.98
CA LEU A 261 15.98 66.37 17.83
C LEU A 261 15.46 65.78 16.52
N ALA A 262 16.15 66.03 15.40
CA ALA A 262 15.80 65.43 14.11
C ALA A 262 15.90 63.90 14.13
N LEU A 263 16.96 63.34 14.73
CA LEU A 263 17.11 61.88 14.89
C LEU A 263 16.01 61.27 15.79
N ARG A 264 15.56 61.97 16.83
CA ARG A 264 14.42 61.51 17.67
C ARG A 264 13.10 61.48 16.91
N ALA A 265 12.87 62.43 16.00
CA ALA A 265 11.70 62.40 15.12
C ALA A 265 11.77 61.23 14.13
N GLN A 266 12.93 61.01 13.50
CA GLN A 266 13.16 59.89 12.60
C GLN A 266 13.03 58.53 13.30
N ILE A 267 13.52 58.41 14.55
CA ILE A 267 13.37 57.18 15.33
C ILE A 267 11.90 56.88 15.60
N ARG A 268 11.07 57.87 15.93
CA ARG A 268 9.63 57.65 16.15
C ARG A 268 8.94 57.12 14.89
N SER A 269 9.15 57.78 13.74
CA SER A 269 8.60 57.31 12.46
C SER A 269 9.06 55.88 12.14
N ALA A 270 10.35 55.60 12.31
CA ALA A 270 10.90 54.27 12.04
C ALA A 270 10.43 53.21 13.06
N GLN A 271 10.06 53.61 14.28
CA GLN A 271 9.48 52.70 15.28
C GLN A 271 8.06 52.30 14.89
N GLU A 272 7.24 53.26 14.45
CA GLU A 272 5.89 53.01 13.95
C GLU A 272 5.94 52.07 12.73
N GLU A 273 6.80 52.34 11.76
CA GLU A 273 7.00 51.47 10.58
C GLU A 273 7.46 50.07 10.97
N TYR A 274 8.37 49.94 11.94
CA TYR A 274 8.83 48.65 12.45
C TYR A 274 7.73 47.86 13.16
N GLU A 275 6.90 48.52 13.97
CA GLU A 275 5.78 47.89 14.66
C GLU A 275 4.73 47.39 13.68
N GLU A 276 4.40 48.18 12.65
CA GLU A 276 3.53 47.76 11.54
C GLU A 276 4.12 46.56 10.81
N ARG A 277 5.42 46.59 10.48
CA ARG A 277 6.09 45.50 9.78
C ARG A 277 6.13 44.21 10.59
N LEU A 278 6.39 44.31 11.90
CA LEU A 278 6.33 43.17 12.82
C LEU A 278 4.92 42.57 12.92
N ALA A 279 3.89 43.41 12.94
CA ALA A 279 2.51 42.93 12.97
C ALA A 279 2.18 42.09 11.73
N LEU A 280 2.56 42.58 10.55
CA LEU A 280 2.41 41.85 9.28
C LEU A 280 3.18 40.52 9.28
N LEU A 281 4.44 40.51 9.74
CA LEU A 281 5.24 39.30 9.83
C LEU A 281 4.63 38.26 10.78
N ARG A 282 4.06 38.71 11.91
CA ARG A 282 3.37 37.81 12.86
C ARG A 282 2.11 37.21 12.28
N GLU A 283 1.33 38.00 11.55
CA GLU A 283 0.12 37.53 10.88
C GLU A 283 0.47 36.49 9.80
N GLU A 284 1.48 36.77 8.97
CA GLU A 284 1.94 35.85 7.95
C GLU A 284 2.50 34.55 8.57
N HIS A 285 3.30 34.67 9.63
CA HIS A 285 3.81 33.52 10.38
C HIS A 285 2.66 32.66 10.93
N GLY A 286 1.65 33.28 11.56
CA GLY A 286 0.48 32.59 12.08
C GLY A 286 -0.30 31.85 10.99
N ARG A 287 -0.48 32.48 9.83
CA ARG A 287 -1.13 31.84 8.67
C ARG A 287 -0.33 30.63 8.17
N ARG A 288 0.99 30.75 8.03
CA ARG A 288 1.85 29.64 7.58
C ARG A 288 1.86 28.46 8.55
N LEU A 289 1.83 28.72 9.86
CA LEU A 289 1.71 27.66 10.86
C LEU A 289 0.36 26.92 10.74
N GLN A 290 -0.73 27.64 10.52
CA GLN A 290 -2.05 27.03 10.30
C GLN A 290 -2.08 26.18 9.02
N GLU A 291 -1.49 26.68 7.92
CA GLU A 291 -1.37 25.93 6.66
C GLU A 291 -0.58 24.62 6.87
N LEU A 292 0.50 24.63 7.66
CA LEU A 292 1.26 23.42 7.99
C LEU A 292 0.50 22.45 8.89
N TRP A 293 -0.20 22.94 9.91
CA TRP A 293 -0.98 22.07 10.80
C TRP A 293 -2.12 21.35 10.09
N GLY A 294 -2.76 22.01 9.11
CA GLY A 294 -3.80 21.41 8.28
C GLY A 294 -3.31 20.21 7.44
N GLN A 295 -2.00 20.08 7.20
CA GLN A 295 -1.42 19.01 6.38
C GLN A 295 -1.02 17.75 7.16
N THR A 296 -1.24 17.72 8.48
CA THR A 296 -0.78 16.62 9.35
C THR A 296 -1.76 15.45 9.41
N ALA A 297 -3.02 15.65 9.03
CA ALA A 297 -4.00 14.58 8.96
C ALA A 297 -3.72 13.68 7.76
N VAL A 298 -3.74 12.36 7.98
CA VAL A 298 -3.64 11.37 6.91
C VAL A 298 -5.02 10.78 6.68
N ASP A 299 -5.61 11.12 5.55
CA ASP A 299 -6.83 10.49 5.05
C ASP A 299 -6.48 9.20 4.32
N VAL A 300 -7.35 8.21 4.38
CA VAL A 300 -7.11 6.88 3.77
C VAL A 300 -8.26 6.53 2.84
N GLU A 301 -7.93 6.31 1.57
CA GLU A 301 -8.86 5.77 0.59
C GLU A 301 -8.52 4.31 0.29
N VAL A 302 -9.52 3.44 0.40
CA VAL A 302 -9.36 1.99 0.20
C VAL A 302 -10.25 1.54 -0.94
N SER A 303 -9.69 0.76 -1.87
CA SER A 303 -10.44 0.17 -2.97
C SER A 303 -10.03 -1.28 -3.21
N LEU A 304 -11.02 -2.17 -3.40
CA LEU A 304 -10.75 -3.54 -3.83
C LEU A 304 -10.40 -3.53 -5.32
N VAL A 305 -9.17 -3.94 -5.66
CA VAL A 305 -8.66 -3.97 -7.03
C VAL A 305 -9.01 -5.29 -7.71
N SER A 306 -8.75 -6.39 -7.01
CA SER A 306 -9.01 -7.72 -7.53
C SER A 306 -9.26 -8.74 -6.42
N GLY A 307 -9.92 -9.84 -6.76
CA GLY A 307 -10.05 -11.01 -5.91
C GLY A 307 -9.82 -12.30 -6.67
N ALA A 308 -9.30 -13.33 -6.02
CA ALA A 308 -9.18 -14.66 -6.60
C ALA A 308 -9.85 -15.69 -5.71
N HIS A 309 -10.56 -16.63 -6.34
CA HIS A 309 -11.07 -17.83 -5.69
C HIS A 309 -10.14 -18.99 -6.02
N LEU A 310 -9.48 -19.51 -5.00
CA LEU A 310 -8.39 -20.47 -5.14
C LEU A 310 -8.86 -21.82 -4.64
N TRP A 311 -8.53 -22.88 -5.38
CA TRP A 311 -8.78 -24.26 -4.98
C TRP A 311 -7.44 -24.86 -4.61
N VAL A 312 -7.23 -25.00 -3.30
CA VAL A 312 -5.97 -25.47 -2.73
C VAL A 312 -6.15 -26.94 -2.29
N PRO A 313 -5.24 -27.83 -2.72
CA PRO A 313 -5.27 -29.22 -2.36
C PRO A 313 -4.88 -29.41 -0.90
N ARG A 314 -5.60 -30.28 -0.18
CA ARG A 314 -5.33 -30.68 1.20
C ARG A 314 -5.51 -32.18 1.34
N TRP A 315 -4.63 -32.81 2.08
CA TRP A 315 -4.73 -34.22 2.41
C TRP A 315 -5.55 -34.39 3.68
N GLU A 316 -6.61 -35.19 3.59
CA GLU A 316 -7.21 -35.80 4.77
C GLU A 316 -6.30 -36.94 5.20
N VAL A 317 -5.79 -36.85 6.42
CA VAL A 317 -4.82 -37.81 6.97
C VAL A 317 -5.33 -38.31 8.30
N GLU A 318 -5.18 -39.60 8.53
CA GLU A 318 -5.30 -40.17 9.86
C GLU A 318 -3.91 -40.43 10.42
N LEU A 319 -3.62 -39.86 11.58
CA LEU A 319 -2.41 -40.14 12.33
C LEU A 319 -2.66 -41.33 13.24
N TRP A 320 -1.95 -42.43 12.98
CA TRP A 320 -2.08 -43.68 13.74
C TRP A 320 -0.90 -43.91 14.67
N ARG A 321 -1.18 -44.30 15.92
CA ARG A 321 -0.17 -44.75 16.88
C ARG A 321 -0.78 -45.66 17.94
N GLY A 322 -0.21 -46.84 18.17
CA GLY A 322 -0.61 -47.70 19.29
C GLY A 322 -2.09 -48.14 19.31
N GLY A 323 -2.83 -48.00 18.20
CA GLY A 323 -4.28 -48.24 18.14
C GLY A 323 -5.14 -46.97 18.20
N GLU A 324 -4.56 -45.82 18.55
CA GLU A 324 -5.20 -44.51 18.48
C GLU A 324 -5.15 -43.96 17.04
N CYS A 325 -6.22 -43.27 16.65
CA CYS A 325 -6.39 -42.66 15.34
C CYS A 325 -6.90 -41.23 15.50
N ILE A 326 -6.14 -40.26 15.00
CA ILE A 326 -6.50 -38.84 15.04
C ILE A 326 -6.65 -38.35 13.60
N PRO A 327 -7.87 -37.94 13.18
CA PRO A 327 -8.06 -37.33 11.88
C PRO A 327 -7.46 -35.92 11.86
N GLY A 328 -6.93 -35.52 10.70
CA GLY A 328 -6.34 -34.21 10.52
C GLY A 328 -6.24 -33.84 9.04
N HIS A 329 -5.92 -32.57 8.82
CA HIS A 329 -5.76 -31.99 7.49
C HIS A 329 -4.34 -31.48 7.32
N TYR A 330 -3.71 -31.87 6.22
CA TYR A 330 -2.36 -31.47 5.87
C TYR A 330 -2.36 -30.67 4.56
N ASP A 331 -1.77 -29.48 4.59
CA ASP A 331 -1.55 -28.63 3.43
C ASP A 331 -0.16 -28.94 2.82
N PRO A 332 -0.11 -29.63 1.66
CA PRO A 332 1.14 -30.00 1.01
C PRO A 332 1.87 -28.81 0.37
N LEU A 333 1.17 -27.72 0.03
CA LEU A 333 1.81 -26.56 -0.62
C LEU A 333 2.55 -25.69 0.40
N ARG A 334 2.05 -25.66 1.64
CA ARG A 334 2.63 -24.90 2.75
C ARG A 334 3.43 -25.77 3.72
N ASN A 335 3.45 -27.08 3.51
CA ASN A 335 4.03 -28.07 4.42
C ASN A 335 3.55 -27.85 5.86
N LYS A 336 2.23 -27.72 6.03
CA LYS A 336 1.60 -27.29 7.29
C LYS A 336 0.47 -28.22 7.71
N TRP A 337 0.42 -28.59 8.98
CA TRP A 337 -0.73 -29.25 9.59
C TRP A 337 -1.75 -28.20 10.02
N LEU A 338 -3.00 -28.37 9.59
CA LEU A 338 -4.12 -27.53 10.01
C LEU A 338 -4.82 -28.14 11.23
N GLU A 339 -4.87 -29.46 11.25
CA GLU A 339 -5.36 -30.28 12.35
C GLU A 339 -4.51 -31.57 12.38
N PRO A 340 -4.27 -32.17 13.55
CA PRO A 340 -4.70 -31.74 14.89
C PRO A 340 -3.96 -30.49 15.43
N LEU A 341 -4.52 -29.87 16.49
CA LEU A 341 -3.91 -28.76 17.24
C LEU A 341 -3.09 -29.25 18.44
N CYS A 342 -2.14 -28.45 18.91
CA CYS A 342 -1.30 -28.79 20.05
C CYS A 342 -2.14 -29.16 21.27
N THR A 343 -1.89 -30.32 21.86
CA THR A 343 -2.66 -30.81 23.02
C THR A 343 -2.54 -29.92 24.27
N ARG A 344 -1.55 -29.03 24.32
CA ARG A 344 -1.27 -28.18 25.50
C ARG A 344 -1.73 -26.74 25.36
N CYS A 345 -1.55 -26.13 24.19
CA CYS A 345 -1.84 -24.71 23.97
C CYS A 345 -2.82 -24.45 22.83
N GLU A 346 -3.37 -25.51 22.23
CA GLU A 346 -4.21 -25.44 21.01
C GLU A 346 -3.52 -24.74 19.82
N GLY A 347 -2.22 -24.51 19.92
CA GLY A 347 -1.41 -23.88 18.88
C GLY A 347 -1.10 -24.82 17.71
N GLU A 348 -0.66 -24.23 16.60
CA GLU A 348 -0.37 -24.95 15.36
C GLU A 348 0.83 -25.89 15.51
N ILE A 349 0.78 -27.03 14.82
CA ILE A 349 1.76 -28.11 14.98
C ILE A 349 2.76 -28.08 13.81
N THR A 350 4.03 -27.90 14.14
CA THR A 350 5.14 -27.93 13.18
C THR A 350 5.96 -29.21 13.28
N ALA A 351 5.94 -29.90 14.43
CA ALA A 351 6.62 -31.18 14.66
C ALA A 351 5.80 -32.08 15.58
N ILE A 352 5.79 -33.39 15.32
CA ILE A 352 5.14 -34.37 16.19
C ILE A 352 6.24 -35.18 16.89
N ASP A 353 6.59 -34.82 18.13
CA ASP A 353 7.57 -35.57 18.93
C ASP A 353 6.91 -36.45 20.02
N ARG A 354 7.73 -37.32 20.60
CA ARG A 354 7.42 -38.49 21.42
C ARG A 354 6.32 -38.24 22.45
N GLU A 355 5.26 -39.03 22.35
CA GLU A 355 4.12 -39.11 23.28
C GLU A 355 2.92 -38.20 23.02
N ALA A 356 3.10 -36.92 22.70
CA ALA A 356 1.99 -35.98 22.49
C ALA A 356 2.14 -35.13 21.21
N ILE A 357 1.03 -34.62 20.68
CA ILE A 357 1.06 -33.75 19.50
C ILE A 357 1.20 -32.29 19.96
N LEU A 358 2.40 -31.72 19.82
CA LEU A 358 2.79 -30.43 20.41
C LEU A 358 3.25 -29.42 19.36
N CYS A 359 3.08 -28.11 19.62
CA CYS A 359 3.66 -27.05 18.79
C CYS A 359 5.16 -26.88 19.05
N GLU A 360 5.87 -26.15 18.18
CA GLU A 360 7.32 -25.88 18.30
C GLU A 360 7.71 -25.29 19.67
N GLY A 361 6.89 -24.37 20.19
CA GLY A 361 7.12 -23.75 21.50
C GLY A 361 7.00 -24.76 22.65
N CYS A 362 5.93 -25.57 22.65
CA CYS A 362 5.73 -26.59 23.69
C CYS A 362 6.73 -27.75 23.58
N ALA A 363 7.21 -28.06 22.38
CA ALA A 363 8.25 -29.07 22.15
C ALA A 363 9.64 -28.57 22.59
N GLY A 364 9.96 -27.30 22.31
CA GLY A 364 11.24 -26.66 22.68
C GLY A 364 11.42 -26.42 24.18
N GLU A 365 10.33 -26.33 24.95
CA GLU A 365 10.37 -26.26 26.41
C GLU A 365 10.85 -27.57 27.08
N GLY A 366 11.03 -28.66 26.33
CA GLY A 366 11.57 -29.92 26.87
C GLY A 366 10.72 -30.56 27.97
N VAL A 367 9.43 -30.26 27.99
CA VAL A 367 8.51 -30.80 29.00
C VAL A 367 8.02 -32.17 28.52
N ALA A 368 8.62 -33.23 29.04
CA ALA A 368 8.06 -34.58 28.94
C ALA A 368 6.61 -34.53 29.43
N PRO A 369 5.65 -35.19 28.74
CA PRO A 369 4.30 -35.27 29.25
C PRO A 369 4.36 -35.95 30.62
N THR A 370 3.94 -35.23 31.66
CA THR A 370 3.61 -35.84 32.94
C THR A 370 2.46 -36.79 32.67
N ASN A 371 2.76 -38.08 32.58
CA ASN A 371 1.81 -39.16 32.76
C ASN A 371 1.23 -39.02 34.16
N ASP A 372 0.24 -38.16 34.33
CA ASP A 372 -0.69 -38.24 35.44
C ASP A 372 -1.93 -37.40 35.10
N GLU A 373 -3.07 -37.99 35.45
CA GLU A 373 -4.43 -37.46 35.28
C GLU A 373 -5.00 -37.55 33.86
N LEU A 374 -5.64 -38.70 33.56
CA LEU A 374 -7.10 -38.75 33.35
C LEU A 374 -7.55 -40.20 33.07
N LEU A 375 -7.71 -40.98 34.15
CA LEU A 375 -8.79 -41.96 34.25
C LEU A 375 -9.63 -41.58 35.47
N PRO A 376 -10.93 -41.35 35.30
CA PRO A 376 -11.88 -41.73 36.32
C PRO A 376 -12.83 -42.82 35.77
N GLY A 377 -12.91 -43.91 36.54
CA GLY A 377 -14.08 -44.78 36.78
C GLY A 377 -15.05 -45.06 35.65
#